data_AF-A0A7V9IWK7-F1
#
_entry.id   AF-A0A7V9IWK7-F1
#
_cell.length_a   1.000
_cell.length_b   1.000
_cell.length_c   1.000
_cell.angle_alpha   90.00
_cell.angle_beta   90.00
_cell.angle_gamma   90.00
#
_symmetry.space_group_name_H-M   'P 1'
#
loop_
_entity.id
_entity.type
_entity.pdbx_description
1 polymer ?
#
loop_
_entity_poly.entity_id
_entity_poly.type
_entity_poly.pdbx_seq_one_letter_code
_entity_poly.pdbx_strand_id
1 'polypeptide(L)' 'MAEGLFFGVDVGGTKVAAGVVDGAVVTDASEQPTELSSAEALLDGVGDAVDGLIERHGQPKGIG' A
#
# COMPACT_ATOMS: atom_id res chain seq x y z
N MET A 1 16.05 -3.75 13.24
CA MET A 1 15.32 -3.69 11.96
C MET A 1 14.77 -5.08 11.71
N ALA A 2 13.47 -5.23 11.49
CA ALA A 2 12.91 -6.53 11.17
C ALA A 2 13.43 -6.95 9.79
N GLU A 3 14.06 -8.11 9.70
CA GLU A 3 14.60 -8.63 8.45
C GLU A 3 13.44 -9.17 7.59
N GLY A 4 12.98 -8.39 6.62
CA GLY A 4 11.83 -8.75 5.77
C GLY A 4 11.27 -7.59 4.97
N LEU A 5 10.60 -7.91 3.86
CA LEU A 5 9.85 -6.94 3.04
C LEU A 5 8.57 -6.55 3.80
N PHE A 6 8.36 -5.26 4.06
CA PHE A 6 7.14 -4.74 4.68
C PHE A 6 6.54 -3.66 3.81
N PHE A 7 5.22 -3.60 3.72
CA PHE A 7 4.51 -2.51 3.06
C PHE A 7 3.79 -1.65 4.10
N GLY A 8 3.83 -0.34 3.91
CA GLY A 8 3.04 0.63 4.65
C GLY A 8 1.83 1.08 3.83
N VAL A 9 0.67 1.32 4.47
CA VAL A 9 -0.52 1.86 3.80
C VAL A 9 -0.96 3.18 4.46
N ASP A 10 -1.14 4.21 3.64
CA ASP A 10 -1.67 5.52 4.04
C ASP A 10 -2.99 5.80 3.30
N VAL A 11 -4.07 6.01 4.07
CA VAL A 11 -5.40 6.27 3.54
C VAL A 11 -5.79 7.71 3.84
N GLY A 12 -5.73 8.55 2.81
CA GLY A 12 -6.19 9.93 2.86
C GLY A 12 -7.57 10.12 2.22
N GLY A 13 -8.12 11.34 2.37
CA GLY A 13 -9.41 11.69 1.75
C GLY A 13 -9.35 11.93 0.23
N THR A 14 -8.17 11.92 -0.37
CA THR A 14 -7.97 12.17 -1.81
C THR A 14 -7.20 11.05 -2.50
N LYS A 15 -6.28 10.41 -1.78
CA LYS A 15 -5.52 9.27 -2.29
C LYS A 15 -5.33 8.20 -1.23
N VAL A 16 -5.21 6.97 -1.70
CA VAL A 16 -4.68 5.81 -0.97
C VAL A 16 -3.30 5.52 -1.52
N ALA A 17 -2.31 5.32 -0.64
CA ALA A 17 -0.95 4.99 -1.03
C ALA A 17 -0.48 3.74 -0.29
N ALA A 18 0.15 2.82 -1.02
CA ALA A 18 0.94 1.73 -0.46
C ALA A 18 2.42 1.98 -0.77
N GLY A 19 3.31 1.71 0.18
CA GLY A 19 4.75 1.92 0.01
C GLY A 19 5.60 0.75 0.51
N VAL A 20 6.66 0.41 -0.21
CA VAL A 20 7.68 -0.54 0.25
C VAL A 20 8.55 0.15 1.30
N VAL A 21 8.63 -0.42 2.50
CA VAL A 21 9.36 0.17 3.62
C VAL A 21 10.66 -0.60 3.86
N ASP A 22 11.78 0.11 3.73
CA ASP A 22 13.08 -0.33 4.23
C ASP A 22 13.47 0.56 5.42
N GLY A 23 13.25 0.04 6.62
CA GLY A 23 13.49 0.80 7.84
C GLY A 23 12.52 1.97 8.04
N ALA A 24 13.01 3.19 7.82
CA ALA A 24 12.22 4.43 7.92
C ALA A 24 12.09 5.13 6.56
N VAL A 25 12.43 4.44 5.47
CA VAL A 25 12.46 4.99 4.12
C VAL A 25 11.48 4.21 3.26
N VAL A 26 10.65 4.94 2.52
CA VAL A 26 9.83 4.37 1.45
C VAL A 26 10.68 4.30 0.18
N THR A 27 10.86 3.10 -0.37
CA THR A 27 11.75 2.85 -1.52
C THR A 27 11.01 2.75 -2.85
N ASP A 28 9.73 2.40 -2.83
CA ASP A 28 8.81 2.40 -3.97
C ASP A 28 7.37 2.58 -3.45
N ALA A 29 6.46 3.06 -4.30
CA ALA A 29 5.07 3.31 -3.93
C ALA A 29 4.08 3.03 -5.07
N SER A 30 2.84 2.78 -4.70
CA SER A 30 1.68 2.64 -5.58
C SER A 30 0.57 3.52 -5.01
N GLU A 31 -0.07 4.32 -5.86
CA GLU A 31 -1.12 5.25 -5.42
C GLU A 31 -2.41 5.03 -6.24
N GLN A 32 -3.54 5.15 -5.57
CA GLN A 32 -4.88 5.15 -6.16
C GLN A 32 -5.66 6.37 -5.68
N PRO A 33 -6.53 6.97 -6.50
CA PRO A 33 -7.51 7.94 -6.01
C PRO A 33 -8.37 7.33 -4.90
N THR A 34 -8.73 8.12 -3.88
CA THR A 34 -9.66 7.63 -2.85
C THR A 34 -11.07 7.55 -3.44
N GLU A 35 -11.58 6.33 -3.59
CA GLU A 35 -12.98 6.11 -3.93
C GLU A 35 -13.87 6.32 -2.70
N LEU A 36 -14.78 7.30 -2.79
CA LEU A 36 -15.70 7.67 -1.70
C LEU A 36 -17.14 7.22 -1.96
N SER A 37 -17.35 6.44 -3.01
CA SER A 37 -18.68 5.96 -3.44
C SER A 37 -19.24 4.90 -2.50
N SER A 38 -18.39 4.04 -1.93
CA SER A 38 -18.74 3.09 -0.87
C SER A 38 -17.52 2.65 -0.08
N ALA A 39 -17.74 1.94 1.03
CA ALA A 39 -16.66 1.35 1.81
C ALA A 39 -15.94 0.23 1.04
N GLU A 40 -16.68 -0.56 0.26
CA GLU A 40 -16.13 -1.61 -0.59
C GLU A 40 -15.23 -1.03 -1.66
N ALA A 41 -15.66 0.03 -2.36
CA ALA A 41 -14.82 0.69 -3.36
C ALA A 41 -13.51 1.26 -2.78
N LEU A 42 -13.58 1.79 -1.53
CA LEU A 42 -12.38 2.20 -0.82
C LEU A 42 -11.44 1.02 -0.51
N LEU A 43 -12.00 -0.10 -0.03
CA LEU A 43 -11.22 -1.30 0.29
C LEU A 43 -10.58 -1.91 -0.96
N ASP A 44 -11.29 -1.92 -2.09
CA ASP A 44 -10.76 -2.35 -3.38
C ASP A 44 -9.58 -1.45 -3.79
N GLY A 45 -9.70 -0.13 -3.65
CA GLY A 45 -8.59 0.80 -3.91
C GLY A 45 -7.36 0.60 -3.01
N VAL A 46 -7.56 0.19 -1.75
CA VAL A 46 -6.46 -0.23 -0.86
C VAL A 46 -5.80 -1.52 -1.36
N GLY A 47 -6.62 -2.50 -1.77
CA GLY A 47 -6.15 -3.75 -2.38
C GLY A 47 -5.31 -3.48 -3.62
N ASP A 48 -5.81 -2.70 -4.57
CA ASP A 48 -5.15 -2.36 -5.82
C ASP A 48 -3.79 -1.66 -5.59
N ALA A 49 -3.71 -0.77 -4.59
CA ALA A 49 -2.45 -0.13 -4.22
C ALA A 49 -1.41 -1.17 -3.73
N VAL A 50 -1.83 -2.09 -2.86
CA VAL A 50 -0.96 -3.15 -2.32
C VAL A 50 -0.56 -4.16 -3.39
N ASP A 51 -1.52 -4.65 -4.19
CA ASP A 51 -1.28 -5.64 -5.23
C ASP A 51 -0.29 -5.12 -6.28
N GLY A 52 -0.38 -3.83 -6.63
CA GLY A 52 0.60 -3.19 -7.51
C GLY A 52 2.04 -3.27 -6.98
N LEU A 53 2.25 -3.29 -5.66
CA LEU A 53 3.58 -3.53 -5.06
C LEU A 53 3.94 -5.02 -5.00
N ILE A 54 2.98 -5.90 -4.73
CA ILE A 54 3.19 -7.35 -4.72
C ILE A 54 3.67 -7.82 -6.09
N GLU A 55 3.10 -7.30 -7.18
CA GLU A 55 3.51 -7.62 -8.54
C GLU A 55 4.98 -7.26 -8.83
N ARG A 56 5.48 -6.18 -8.23
CA ARG A 56 6.85 -5.68 -8.48
C ARG A 56 7.90 -6.25 -7.52
N HIS A 57 7.52 -6.50 -6.27
CA HIS A 57 8.46 -6.83 -5.18
C HIS A 57 8.19 -8.18 -4.52
N GLY A 58 7.06 -8.81 -4.81
CA GLY A 58 6.61 -10.05 -4.17
C GLY A 58 5.83 -9.83 -2.88
N GLN A 59 5.48 -10.94 -2.21
CA GLN A 59 4.66 -10.93 -1.00
C GLN A 59 5.41 -10.33 0.21
N PRO A 60 4.86 -9.31 0.89
CA PRO A 60 5.45 -8.78 2.11
C PRO A 60 5.24 -9.72 3.30
N LYS A 61 6.11 -9.62 4.31
CA LYS A 61 5.95 -10.30 5.60
C LYS A 61 4.87 -9.65 6.48
N GLY A 62 4.50 -8.41 6.19
CA GLY A 62 3.47 -7.67 6.92
C GLY A 62 3.09 -6.38 6.23
N ILE A 63 1.87 -5.93 6.52
CA ILE A 63 1.28 -4.68 6.05
C ILE A 63 0.79 -3.93 7.28
N GLY A 64 1.03 -2.62 7.35
CA GLY A 64 0.61 -1.79 8.48
C GLY A 64 0.56 -0.30 8.19
#